data_AF-A0A6I5CSP1-F1
#
_entry.id   AF-A0A6I5CSP1-F1
#
_cell.length_a   1.000
_cell.length_b   1.000
_cell.length_c   1.000
_cell.angle_alpha   90.00
_cell.angle_beta   90.00
_cell.angle_gamma   90.00
#
_symmetry.space_group_name_H-M   'P 1'
#
loop_
_entity.id
_entity.type
_entity.pdbx_description
1 polymer ?
#
loop_
_entity_poly.entity_id
_entity_poly.type
_entity_poly.pdbx_seq_one_letter_code
_entity_poly.pdbx_strand_id
1 'polypeptide(L)'
;RRSAGLPDVVLPSLRRTPPRVCVVIDTSGSVSDAELGGALLEVAAIARAVGGRRDLVSVVSCDAAAGIAVPLCRAENMELIGGGGTDLRSGFARALRSRPSPDVIVALTDGQTPWPSAQPPCRTVVGLFLRSGRAVHERDPDYVPDTPPPWARVVTIG
;
A
#
# COMPACT_ATOMS: atom_id res chain seq x y z
N ARG A 1 16.40 46.78 -4.63
CA ARG A 1 15.08 46.32 -4.12
C ARG A 1 15.35 45.19 -3.13
N ARG A 2 15.23 45.41 -1.81
CA ARG A 2 15.43 44.37 -0.78
C ARG A 2 14.18 43.50 -0.69
N SER A 3 14.35 42.18 -0.83
CA SER A 3 13.30 41.19 -0.58
C SER A 3 13.14 40.99 0.92
N ALA A 4 11.92 41.13 1.44
CA ALA A 4 11.59 40.81 2.83
C ALA A 4 11.52 39.29 2.98
N GLY A 5 12.36 38.70 3.83
CA GLY A 5 12.26 37.30 4.23
C GLY A 5 11.14 37.14 5.25
N LEU A 6 10.12 36.36 4.92
CA LEU A 6 9.12 35.91 5.89
C LEU A 6 9.71 34.71 6.66
N PRO A 7 9.66 34.70 8.00
CA PRO A 7 9.91 33.47 8.73
C PRO A 7 8.78 32.49 8.40
N ASP A 8 9.13 31.23 8.17
CA ASP A 8 8.23 30.09 7.88
C ASP A 8 7.78 29.87 6.42
N VAL A 9 8.41 30.52 5.45
CA VAL A 9 8.25 30.11 4.04
C VAL A 9 9.29 29.07 3.68
N VAL A 10 8.87 27.80 3.60
CA VAL A 10 9.63 26.76 2.89
C VAL A 10 9.59 27.11 1.40
N LEU A 11 10.71 27.63 0.88
CA LEU A 11 10.85 27.83 -0.56
C LEU A 11 10.79 26.46 -1.26
N PRO A 12 10.05 26.32 -2.39
CA PRO A 12 10.01 25.07 -3.12
C PRO A 12 11.42 24.70 -3.58
N SER A 13 11.97 23.61 -3.04
CA SER A 13 13.25 23.08 -3.47
C SER A 13 13.14 22.62 -4.93
N LEU A 14 13.96 23.21 -5.81
CA LEU A 14 14.08 22.88 -7.25
C LEU A 14 14.69 21.49 -7.54
N ARG A 15 14.87 20.66 -6.52
CA ARG A 15 15.17 19.23 -6.63
C ARG A 15 14.16 18.45 -5.77
N ARG A 16 13.17 17.86 -6.41
CA ARG A 16 12.40 16.77 -5.81
C ARG A 16 13.14 15.47 -6.09
N THR A 17 13.60 14.80 -5.03
CA THR A 17 13.93 13.38 -5.09
C THR A 17 12.61 12.63 -4.83
N PRO A 18 11.94 12.10 -5.86
CA PRO A 18 10.69 11.37 -5.65
C PRO A 18 10.93 10.16 -4.73
N PRO A 19 10.02 9.87 -3.79
CA PRO A 19 10.19 8.77 -2.85
C PRO A 19 10.09 7.43 -3.57
N ARG A 20 10.82 6.44 -3.06
CA ARG A 20 10.63 5.03 -3.40
C ARG A 20 9.42 4.49 -2.64
N VAL A 21 8.45 3.98 -3.37
CA VAL A 21 7.19 3.46 -2.84
C VAL A 21 7.17 1.95 -3.03
N CYS A 22 6.89 1.21 -1.96
CA CYS A 22 6.52 -0.20 -2.06
C CYS A 22 5.02 -0.32 -1.79
N VAL A 23 4.26 -0.81 -2.76
CA VAL A 23 2.82 -1.06 -2.62
C VAL A 23 2.63 -2.51 -2.20
N VAL A 24 2.02 -2.73 -1.05
CA VAL A 24 1.59 -4.05 -0.58
C VAL A 24 0.11 -4.18 -0.91
N ILE A 25 -0.26 -5.13 -1.76
CA ILE A 25 -1.65 -5.35 -2.19
C ILE A 25 -2.15 -6.63 -1.52
N ASP A 26 -3.22 -6.50 -0.75
CA ASP A 26 -4.02 -7.63 -0.30
C ASP A 26 -4.76 -8.23 -1.50
N THR A 27 -4.46 -9.49 -1.78
CA THR A 27 -5.09 -10.25 -2.87
C THR A 27 -5.90 -11.43 -2.32
N SER A 28 -6.29 -11.35 -1.05
CA SER A 28 -6.98 -12.43 -0.37
C SER A 28 -8.40 -12.63 -0.85
N GLY A 29 -8.99 -13.77 -0.48
CA GLY A 29 -10.35 -14.14 -0.89
C GLY A 29 -11.47 -13.22 -0.38
N SER A 30 -11.19 -12.28 0.54
CA SER A 30 -12.17 -11.25 0.92
C SER A 30 -12.17 -10.07 -0.03
N VAL A 31 -11.13 -9.88 -0.84
CA VAL A 31 -10.96 -8.80 -1.81
C VAL A 31 -11.65 -9.17 -3.12
N SER A 32 -12.55 -8.31 -3.57
CA SER A 32 -13.28 -8.48 -4.84
C SER A 32 -12.48 -8.03 -6.06
N ASP A 33 -12.87 -8.49 -7.26
CA ASP A 33 -12.26 -8.06 -8.52
C ASP A 33 -12.34 -6.54 -8.74
N ALA A 34 -13.41 -5.90 -8.26
CA ALA A 34 -13.59 -4.45 -8.35
C ALA A 34 -12.57 -3.71 -7.46
N GLU A 35 -12.35 -4.20 -6.24
CA GLU A 35 -11.36 -3.65 -5.31
C GLU A 35 -9.93 -3.86 -5.82
N LEU A 36 -9.64 -5.05 -6.38
CA LEU A 36 -8.36 -5.32 -7.02
C LEU A 36 -8.13 -4.41 -8.25
N GLY A 37 -9.18 -4.20 -9.06
CA GLY A 37 -9.15 -3.24 -10.16
C GLY A 37 -8.85 -1.80 -9.69
N GLY A 38 -9.49 -1.36 -8.61
CA GLY A 38 -9.22 -0.09 -7.94
C GLY A 38 -7.77 0.00 -7.43
N ALA A 39 -7.26 -1.06 -6.80
CA ALA A 39 -5.89 -1.12 -6.32
C ALA A 39 -4.87 -0.93 -7.45
N LEU A 40 -5.10 -1.54 -8.62
CA LEU A 40 -4.24 -1.37 -9.79
C LEU A 40 -4.28 0.05 -10.35
N LEU A 41 -5.45 0.71 -10.32
CA LEU A 41 -5.58 2.12 -10.69
C LEU A 41 -4.78 3.02 -9.75
N GLU A 42 -4.81 2.73 -8.44
CA GLU A 42 -4.02 3.45 -7.43
C GLU A 42 -2.51 3.22 -7.62
N VAL A 43 -2.06 2.00 -7.89
CA VAL A 43 -0.65 1.71 -8.23
C VAL A 43 -0.21 2.54 -9.43
N ALA A 44 -1.05 2.60 -10.48
CA ALA A 44 -0.75 3.39 -11.67
C ALA A 44 -0.73 4.91 -11.36
N ALA A 45 -1.61 5.40 -10.49
CA ALA A 45 -1.63 6.79 -10.04
C ALA A 45 -0.38 7.15 -9.23
N ILE A 46 0.03 6.28 -8.30
CA ILE A 46 1.26 6.41 -7.52
C ILE A 46 2.48 6.47 -8.46
N ALA A 47 2.59 5.53 -9.41
CA ALA A 47 3.69 5.49 -10.37
C ALA A 47 3.78 6.80 -11.18
N ARG A 48 2.65 7.35 -11.62
CA ARG A 48 2.61 8.67 -12.28
C ARG A 48 3.05 9.80 -11.34
N ALA A 49 2.57 9.81 -10.10
CA ALA A 49 2.85 10.85 -9.12
C ALA A 49 4.33 10.92 -8.70
N VAL A 50 5.03 9.79 -8.67
CA VAL A 50 6.48 9.73 -8.35
C VAL A 50 7.37 9.95 -9.58
N GLY A 51 6.82 10.37 -10.72
CA GLY A 51 7.58 10.76 -11.91
C GLY A 51 7.76 9.64 -12.94
N GLY A 52 6.97 8.57 -12.89
CA GLY A 52 6.90 7.54 -13.93
C GLY A 52 8.12 6.63 -14.06
N ARG A 53 9.13 6.80 -13.20
CA ARG A 53 10.32 5.95 -13.19
C ARG A 53 9.99 4.60 -12.57
N ARG A 54 10.40 3.53 -13.24
CA ARG A 54 10.10 2.14 -12.85
C ARG A 54 10.80 1.69 -11.58
N ASP A 55 11.96 2.28 -11.25
CA ASP A 55 12.74 1.93 -10.06
C ASP A 55 12.20 2.55 -8.75
N LEU A 56 11.15 3.37 -8.84
CA LEU A 56 10.57 4.08 -7.70
C LEU A 56 9.30 3.43 -7.16
N VAL A 57 8.71 2.46 -7.86
CA VAL A 57 7.52 1.75 -7.39
C VAL A 57 7.75 0.26 -7.51
N SER A 58 7.65 -0.46 -6.39
CA SER A 58 7.60 -1.92 -6.34
C SER A 58 6.25 -2.38 -5.80
N VAL A 59 5.86 -3.62 -6.10
CA VAL A 59 4.58 -4.20 -5.67
C VAL A 59 4.80 -5.55 -5.00
N VAL A 60 4.20 -5.77 -3.84
CA VAL A 60 4.17 -7.03 -3.11
C VAL A 60 2.72 -7.47 -2.98
N SER A 61 2.35 -8.62 -3.52
CA SER A 61 1.02 -9.21 -3.35
C SER A 61 0.99 -10.11 -2.12
N CYS A 62 -0.02 -9.98 -1.28
CA CYS A 62 -0.23 -10.77 -0.08
C CYS A 62 -1.50 -11.61 -0.25
N ASP A 63 -1.34 -12.90 -0.60
CA ASP A 63 -2.41 -13.90 -0.49
C ASP A 63 -1.88 -15.33 -0.44
N ALA A 64 -2.58 -16.13 0.36
CA ALA A 64 -2.47 -17.56 0.52
C ALA A 64 -2.68 -18.43 -0.72
N ALA A 65 -3.45 -17.96 -1.69
CA ALA A 65 -3.87 -18.74 -2.85
C ALA A 65 -3.43 -18.09 -4.16
N ALA A 66 -2.23 -17.52 -4.21
CA ALA A 66 -1.75 -16.79 -5.37
C ALA A 66 -1.56 -17.69 -6.61
N GLY A 67 -2.64 -17.83 -7.38
CA GLY A 67 -2.75 -18.54 -8.66
C GLY A 67 -3.35 -17.69 -9.78
N ILE A 68 -3.51 -16.37 -9.59
CA ILE A 68 -3.88 -15.45 -10.68
C ILE A 68 -2.91 -14.26 -10.65
N ALA A 69 -1.75 -14.45 -11.26
CA ALA A 69 -0.96 -13.32 -11.74
C ALA A 69 -1.72 -12.69 -12.91
N VAL A 70 -2.47 -11.62 -12.65
CA VAL A 70 -3.03 -10.79 -13.72
C VAL A 70 -1.85 -10.18 -14.50
N PRO A 71 -1.81 -10.31 -15.83
CA PRO A 71 -0.78 -9.67 -16.62
C PRO A 71 -1.14 -8.20 -16.78
N LEU A 72 -0.61 -7.28 -15.97
CA LEU A 72 -0.55 -5.81 -16.17
C LEU A 72 -0.05 -5.18 -14.86
N CYS A 73 1.04 -4.42 -14.75
CA CYS A 73 1.81 -3.62 -15.69
C CYS A 73 3.30 -3.98 -15.61
N ARG A 74 4.14 -3.37 -16.47
CA ARG A 74 5.61 -3.37 -16.38
C ARG A 74 6.16 -2.68 -15.11
N ALA A 75 5.63 -3.04 -13.93
CA ALA A 75 6.20 -2.79 -12.62
C ALA A 75 6.80 -4.13 -12.19
N GLU A 76 8.08 -4.29 -12.49
CA GLU A 76 8.85 -5.52 -12.34
C GLU A 76 8.99 -5.88 -10.85
N ASN A 77 8.95 -7.19 -10.57
CA ASN A 77 9.08 -7.86 -9.26
C ASN A 77 7.82 -7.96 -8.39
N MET A 78 6.77 -8.60 -8.91
CA MET A 78 5.68 -9.13 -8.09
C MET A 78 6.13 -10.45 -7.45
N GLU A 79 6.08 -10.53 -6.12
CA GLU A 79 6.39 -11.74 -5.36
C GLU A 79 5.19 -12.11 -4.49
N LEU A 80 4.79 -13.37 -4.61
CA LEU A 80 3.61 -13.96 -3.99
C LEU A 80 4.01 -14.58 -2.63
N ILE A 81 3.26 -14.29 -1.56
CA ILE A 81 3.44 -14.90 -0.23
C ILE A 81 2.10 -15.46 0.26
N GLY A 82 2.06 -16.73 0.68
CA GLY A 82 0.80 -17.38 1.05
C GLY A 82 0.74 -18.35 2.25
N GLY A 83 -0.47 -18.48 2.84
CA GLY A 83 -1.03 -19.62 3.60
C GLY A 83 -2.21 -19.26 4.55
N GLY A 84 -3.46 -19.61 4.23
CA GLY A 84 -4.62 -19.67 5.15
C GLY A 84 -5.37 -18.40 5.59
N GLY A 85 -4.91 -17.20 5.23
CA GLY A 85 -5.53 -15.91 5.54
C GLY A 85 -4.61 -14.75 5.12
N THR A 86 -5.10 -13.51 5.10
CA THR A 86 -4.25 -12.33 4.79
C THR A 86 -3.34 -12.05 5.97
N ASP A 87 -2.02 -12.11 5.78
CA ASP A 87 -1.07 -11.59 6.77
C ASP A 87 -0.25 -10.45 6.17
N LEU A 88 -0.75 -9.22 6.26
CA LEU A 88 -0.02 -8.04 5.80
C LEU A 88 1.32 -7.87 6.54
N ARG A 89 1.53 -8.42 7.74
CA ARG A 89 2.85 -8.37 8.42
C ARG A 89 3.92 -9.01 7.55
N SER A 90 3.59 -10.10 6.84
CA SER A 90 4.49 -10.75 5.90
C SER A 90 4.84 -9.86 4.70
N GLY A 91 3.85 -9.17 4.15
CA GLY A 91 4.01 -8.17 3.08
C GLY A 91 4.88 -6.99 3.49
N PHE A 92 4.63 -6.42 4.67
CA PHE A 92 5.46 -5.37 5.25
C PHE A 92 6.90 -5.86 5.48
N ALA A 93 7.07 -7.05 6.04
CA ALA A 93 8.41 -7.61 6.25
C ALA A 93 9.16 -7.82 4.92
N ARG A 94 8.47 -8.23 3.85
CA ARG A 94 9.07 -8.35 2.52
C ARG A 94 9.44 -6.98 1.94
N ALA A 95 8.53 -6.01 2.01
CA ALA A 95 8.78 -4.64 1.57
C ALA A 95 10.02 -4.05 2.27
N LEU A 96 10.15 -4.25 3.59
CA LEU A 96 11.30 -3.75 4.36
C LEU A 96 12.62 -4.46 4.07
N ARG A 97 12.59 -5.69 3.51
CA ARG A 97 13.78 -6.40 3.06
C ARG A 97 14.25 -5.98 1.67
N SER A 98 13.43 -5.24 0.90
CA SER A 98 13.83 -4.80 -0.44
C SER A 98 15.07 -3.92 -0.40
N ARG A 99 15.87 -4.00 -1.45
CA ARG A 99 17.06 -3.16 -1.62
C ARG A 99 16.98 -2.45 -2.98
N PRO A 100 16.97 -1.11 -3.01
CA PRO A 100 16.91 -0.20 -1.86
C PRO A 100 15.62 -0.34 -1.02
N SER A 101 15.68 0.07 0.24
CA SER A 101 14.51 0.09 1.13
C SER A 101 13.52 1.17 0.68
N PRO A 102 12.21 0.98 0.88
CA PRO A 102 11.21 1.98 0.53
C PRO A 102 11.26 3.18 1.47
N ASP A 103 10.97 4.36 0.94
CA ASP A 103 10.71 5.58 1.71
C ASP A 103 9.26 5.61 2.23
N VAL A 104 8.35 4.94 1.49
CA VAL A 104 6.93 4.82 1.80
C VAL A 104 6.44 3.40 1.51
N ILE A 105 5.71 2.80 2.45
CA ILE A 105 4.88 1.62 2.20
C ILE A 105 3.42 2.05 2.03
N VAL A 106 2.76 1.58 0.97
CA VAL A 106 1.32 1.77 0.75
C VAL A 106 0.66 0.41 0.81
N ALA A 107 -0.17 0.14 1.82
CA ALA A 107 -0.94 -1.10 1.93
C ALA A 107 -2.35 -0.89 1.38
N LEU A 108 -2.77 -1.68 0.40
CA LEU A 108 -4.11 -1.64 -0.20
C LEU A 108 -4.87 -2.90 0.23
N THR A 109 -5.94 -2.75 1.00
CA THR A 109 -6.66 -3.88 1.64
C THR A 109 -8.08 -3.48 2.03
N ASP A 110 -8.93 -4.46 2.29
CA ASP A 110 -10.23 -4.24 2.95
C ASP A 110 -10.12 -4.12 4.49
N GLY A 111 -8.90 -4.30 5.03
CA GLY A 111 -8.59 -4.23 6.44
C GLY A 111 -8.76 -5.55 7.20
N GLN A 112 -9.12 -6.63 6.53
CA GLN A 112 -9.31 -7.95 7.16
C GLN A 112 -7.98 -8.71 7.32
N THR A 113 -7.07 -8.15 8.12
CA THR A 113 -5.71 -8.67 8.27
C THR A 113 -5.07 -8.21 9.60
N PRO A 114 -4.20 -9.03 10.23
CA PRO A 114 -3.39 -8.56 11.33
C PRO A 114 -2.37 -7.52 10.85
N TRP A 115 -2.29 -6.42 11.59
CA TRP A 115 -1.33 -5.34 11.31
C TRP A 115 0.03 -5.60 11.99
N PRO A 116 1.13 -5.00 11.49
CA PRO A 116 2.39 -4.96 12.22
C PRO A 116 2.21 -4.32 13.61
N SER A 117 2.74 -4.97 14.64
CA SER A 117 2.64 -4.48 16.03
C SER A 117 3.47 -3.22 16.28
N ALA A 118 4.55 -3.03 15.51
CA ALA A 118 5.42 -1.87 15.57
C ALA A 118 5.36 -1.07 14.26
N GLN A 119 5.50 0.25 14.39
CA GLN A 119 5.59 1.13 13.24
C GLN A 119 6.83 0.79 12.38
N PRO A 120 6.68 0.60 11.06
CA PRO A 120 7.80 0.44 10.14
C PRO A 120 8.74 1.66 10.18
N PRO A 121 10.05 1.50 9.85
CA PRO A 121 11.01 2.61 9.82
C PRO A 121 10.82 3.60 8.65
N CYS A 122 9.69 3.54 7.96
CA CYS A 122 9.33 4.38 6.82
C CYS A 122 7.90 4.88 6.97
N ARG A 123 7.48 5.84 6.13
CA ARG A 123 6.09 6.31 6.17
C ARG A 123 5.17 5.18 5.72
N THR A 124 3.99 5.07 6.33
CA THR A 124 2.98 4.11 5.89
C THR A 124 1.65 4.78 5.60
N VAL A 125 1.09 4.42 4.46
CA VAL A 125 -0.27 4.76 4.05
C VAL A 125 -1.06 3.46 3.93
N VAL A 126 -2.28 3.45 4.46
CA VAL A 126 -3.25 2.36 4.29
C VAL A 126 -4.38 2.88 3.42
N GLY A 127 -4.53 2.31 2.22
CA GLY A 127 -5.67 2.48 1.35
C GLY A 127 -6.73 1.42 1.68
N LEU A 128 -7.80 1.82 2.37
CA LEU A 128 -8.93 0.95 2.65
C LEU A 128 -9.95 1.00 1.51
N PHE A 129 -10.32 -0.16 0.96
CA PHE A 129 -11.37 -0.24 -0.04
C PHE A 129 -12.72 0.26 0.51
N LEU A 130 -13.41 1.09 -0.27
CA LEU A 130 -14.71 1.62 0.10
C LEU A 130 -15.77 0.51 0.07
N ARG A 131 -16.17 0.03 1.24
CA ARG A 131 -17.26 -0.96 1.37
C ARG A 131 -18.57 -0.30 1.79
N SER A 132 -19.60 -0.49 0.98
CA SER A 132 -20.97 -0.05 1.27
C SER A 132 -21.62 -1.04 2.24
N GLY A 133 -21.17 -1.05 3.51
CA GLY A 133 -21.67 -1.95 4.54
C GLY A 133 -20.56 -2.58 5.37
N ARG A 134 -20.91 -3.04 6.58
CA ARG A 134 -20.01 -3.74 7.50
C ARG A 134 -19.64 -5.07 6.84
N ALA A 135 -18.46 -5.13 6.22
CA ALA A 135 -17.97 -6.34 5.60
C ALA A 135 -17.59 -7.33 6.69
N VAL A 136 -18.57 -8.14 7.11
CA VAL A 136 -18.36 -9.35 7.88
C VAL A 136 -17.73 -10.36 6.92
N HIS A 137 -16.71 -11.07 7.37
CA HIS A 137 -16.16 -12.20 6.62
C HIS A 137 -17.32 -13.19 6.41
N GLU A 138 -17.72 -13.49 5.18
CA GLU A 138 -18.86 -14.41 4.90
C GLU A 138 -18.62 -15.83 5.47
N ARG A 139 -17.38 -16.15 5.86
CA ARG A 139 -16.95 -17.44 6.45
C ARG A 139 -16.77 -17.40 7.97
N ASP A 140 -16.75 -16.21 8.58
CA ASP A 140 -16.65 -16.02 10.02
C ASP A 140 -17.43 -14.76 10.43
N PRO A 141 -18.69 -14.92 10.86
CA PRO A 141 -19.54 -13.79 11.26
C PRO A 141 -19.06 -13.08 12.53
N ASP A 142 -18.13 -13.67 13.29
CA ASP A 142 -17.55 -13.09 14.50
C ASP A 142 -16.22 -12.38 14.23
N TYR A 143 -15.71 -12.42 13.00
CA TYR A 143 -14.49 -11.72 12.61
C TYR A 143 -14.70 -10.19 12.68
N VAL A 144 -14.03 -9.56 13.65
CA VAL A 144 -13.90 -8.11 13.75
C VAL A 144 -12.55 -7.72 13.16
N PRO A 145 -12.51 -6.98 12.04
CA PRO A 145 -11.24 -6.50 11.48
C PRO A 145 -10.54 -5.61 12.51
N ASP A 146 -9.23 -5.81 12.69
CA ASP A 146 -8.43 -4.89 13.48
C ASP A 146 -8.46 -3.51 12.81
N THR A 147 -8.71 -2.46 13.60
CA THR A 147 -8.59 -1.09 13.08
C THR A 147 -7.14 -0.83 12.66
N PRO A 148 -6.92 -0.15 11.52
CA PRO A 148 -5.57 0.23 11.13
C PRO A 148 -4.83 0.94 12.26
N PRO A 149 -3.54 0.66 12.45
CA PRO A 149 -2.80 1.16 13.59
C PRO A 149 -2.63 2.70 13.52
N PRO A 150 -2.59 3.40 14.67
CA PRO A 150 -2.59 4.86 14.73
C PRO A 150 -1.36 5.52 14.11
N TRP A 151 -0.29 4.76 13.89
CA TRP A 151 0.93 5.24 13.22
C TRP A 151 0.79 5.30 11.70
N ALA A 152 -0.23 4.66 11.12
CA ALA A 152 -0.47 4.66 9.69
C ALA A 152 -1.42 5.80 9.28
N ARG A 153 -1.16 6.44 8.14
CA ARG A 153 -2.12 7.34 7.52
C ARG A 153 -3.15 6.52 6.76
N VAL A 154 -4.42 6.59 7.17
CA VAL A 154 -5.51 5.86 6.50
C VAL A 154 -6.19 6.77 5.46
N VAL A 155 -6.46 6.21 4.28
CA VAL A 155 -7.20 6.83 3.19
C VAL A 155 -8.20 5.81 2.66
N THR A 156 -9.43 6.22 2.39
CA THR A 156 -10.41 5.35 1.71
C THR A 156 -10.25 5.49 0.20
N ILE A 157 -10.28 4.36 -0.51
CA ILE A 157 -10.11 4.28 -1.97
C ILE A 157 -11.33 3.57 -2.58
N GLY A 158 -11.84 4.11 -3.68
CA GLY A 158 -13.05 3.66 -4.36
C GLY A 158 -13.34 4.47 -5.60
#